data_AF-A0A537NJU0-F1
#
_entry.id   AF-A0A537NJU0-F1
#
_cell.length_a   1.000
_cell.length_b   1.000
_cell.length_c   1.000
_cell.angle_alpha   90.00
_cell.angle_beta   90.00
_cell.angle_gamma   90.00
#
_symmetry.space_group_name_H-M   'P 1'
#
loop_
_entity.id
_entity.type
_entity.pdbx_description
1 polymer ?
#
loop_
_entity_poly.entity_id
_entity_poly.type
_entity_poly.pdbx_seq_one_letter_code
_entity_poly.pdbx_strand_id
1 'polypeptide(L)'
;ADRARLDDLTSDQLSYGHSSGRFETKAQFIDVIAGKKTIYKSIALSEPKVAVAGNNAIVRHVFSGETESEGKPSSARVGVLQVWQKQQDGRWKLLARQAFKL
;
A
#
# COMPACT_ATOMS: atom_id res chain seq x y z
N ALA A 1 -5.75 11.85 -5.66
CA ALA A 1 -4.47 11.79 -4.94
C ALA A 1 -3.37 12.39 -5.81
N ASP A 2 -2.23 12.75 -5.22
CA ASP A 2 -1.08 13.26 -5.94
C ASP A 2 -0.30 12.09 -6.58
N ARG A 3 -0.31 12.02 -7.92
CA ARG A 3 0.37 10.98 -8.68
C ARG A 3 1.89 11.02 -8.48
N ALA A 4 2.49 12.20 -8.50
CA ALA A 4 3.93 12.36 -8.40
C ALA A 4 4.45 11.90 -7.03
N ARG A 5 3.71 12.19 -5.97
CA ARG A 5 4.06 11.69 -4.62
C ARG A 5 3.93 10.18 -4.49
N LEU A 6 2.90 9.57 -5.10
CA LEU A 6 2.76 8.10 -5.09
C LEU A 6 3.89 7.44 -5.89
N ASP A 7 4.27 8.05 -7.01
CA ASP A 7 5.40 7.58 -7.82
C ASP A 7 6.71 7.63 -7.03
N ASP A 8 6.99 8.74 -6.35
CA ASP A 8 8.21 8.90 -5.57
C ASP A 8 8.28 7.94 -4.37
N LEU A 9 7.14 7.68 -3.72
CA LEU A 9 7.03 6.80 -2.55
C LEU A 9 7.18 5.31 -2.90
N THR A 10 7.02 4.93 -4.16
CA THR A 10 6.99 3.52 -4.58
C THR A 10 8.20 3.16 -5.44
N SER A 11 8.75 1.97 -5.19
CA SER A 11 9.82 1.39 -6.01
C SER A 11 9.30 1.04 -7.40
N ASP A 12 10.11 1.19 -8.44
CA ASP A 12 9.76 0.75 -9.79
C ASP A 12 9.46 -0.75 -9.87
N GLN A 13 9.99 -1.52 -8.90
CA GLN A 13 9.74 -2.95 -8.74
C GLN A 13 8.57 -3.26 -7.78
N LEU A 14 7.67 -2.30 -7.52
CA LEU A 14 6.57 -2.49 -6.57
C LEU A 14 5.78 -3.77 -6.88
N SER A 15 5.69 -4.63 -5.87
CA SER A 15 4.80 -5.79 -5.84
C SER A 15 3.63 -5.53 -4.90
N TYR A 16 2.44 -5.24 -5.44
CA TYR A 16 1.27 -4.85 -4.63
C TYR A 16 0.17 -5.93 -4.64
N GLY A 17 0.07 -6.67 -3.54
CA GLY A 17 -0.91 -7.73 -3.34
C GLY A 17 -2.10 -7.32 -2.46
N HIS A 18 -3.30 -7.73 -2.88
CA HIS A 18 -4.56 -7.55 -2.18
C HIS A 18 -4.96 -8.82 -1.42
N SER A 19 -5.84 -8.69 -0.42
CA SER A 19 -6.34 -9.83 0.38
C SER A 19 -7.20 -10.81 -0.41
N SER A 20 -7.62 -10.45 -1.62
CA SER A 20 -8.28 -11.33 -2.59
C SER A 20 -7.31 -12.15 -3.43
N GLY A 21 -6.00 -11.96 -3.29
CA GLY A 21 -4.98 -12.57 -4.14
C GLY A 21 -4.70 -11.80 -5.43
N ARG A 22 -5.41 -10.68 -5.69
CA ARG A 22 -5.11 -9.81 -6.84
C ARG A 22 -3.75 -9.12 -6.65
N PHE A 23 -2.98 -9.06 -7.73
CA PHE A 23 -1.70 -8.37 -7.82
C PHE A 23 -1.80 -7.12 -8.71
N GLU A 24 -1.08 -6.06 -8.36
CA GLU A 24 -0.94 -4.83 -9.13
C GLU A 24 0.55 -4.42 -9.22
N THR A 25 0.94 -3.90 -10.39
CA THR A 25 2.22 -3.20 -10.59
C THR A 25 2.18 -1.79 -9.99
N LYS A 26 3.34 -1.12 -9.90
CA LYS A 26 3.42 0.32 -9.56
C LYS A 26 2.43 1.17 -10.36
N ALA A 27 2.44 1.05 -11.69
CA ALA A 27 1.57 1.84 -12.56
C ALA A 27 0.08 1.58 -12.26
N GLN A 28 -0.32 0.32 -12.13
CA GLN A 28 -1.71 -0.05 -11.83
C GLN A 28 -2.15 0.46 -10.46
N PHE A 29 -1.33 0.30 -9.43
CA PHE A 29 -1.57 0.81 -8.09
C PHE A 29 -1.78 2.33 -8.08
N ILE A 30 -0.87 3.07 -8.73
CA ILE A 30 -0.96 4.53 -8.83
C ILE A 30 -2.22 4.93 -9.60
N ASP A 31 -2.54 4.26 -10.71
CA ASP A 31 -3.72 4.55 -11.52
C ASP A 31 -5.03 4.34 -10.77
N VAL A 32 -5.12 3.31 -9.92
CA VAL A 32 -6.29 3.07 -9.07
C VAL A 32 -6.58 4.27 -8.17
N ILE A 33 -5.54 4.81 -7.52
CA ILE A 33 -5.69 5.88 -6.53
C ILE A 33 -5.74 7.26 -7.20
N ALA A 34 -4.80 7.56 -8.09
CA ALA A 34 -4.70 8.86 -8.76
C ALA A 34 -5.85 9.07 -9.76
N GLY A 35 -6.27 7.99 -10.45
CA GLY A 35 -7.42 7.99 -11.35
C GLY A 35 -8.78 7.89 -10.64
N LYS A 36 -8.81 7.86 -9.30
CA LYS A 36 -10.04 7.79 -8.48
C LYS A 36 -10.94 6.58 -8.79
N LYS A 37 -10.36 5.46 -9.25
CA LYS A 37 -11.10 4.18 -9.42
C LYS A 37 -11.55 3.61 -8.07
N THR A 38 -10.76 3.87 -7.04
CA THR A 38 -11.13 3.66 -5.64
C THR A 38 -10.93 4.96 -4.88
N ILE A 39 -11.99 5.42 -4.23
CA ILE A 39 -11.99 6.61 -3.37
C ILE A 39 -11.95 6.11 -1.93
N TYR A 40 -10.84 6.35 -1.24
CA TYR A 40 -10.73 6.09 0.19
C TYR A 40 -11.41 7.23 0.97
N LYS A 41 -12.43 6.90 1.76
CA LYS A 41 -13.16 7.85 2.62
C LYS A 41 -12.53 7.95 3.99
N SER A 42 -12.07 6.83 4.52
CA SER A 42 -11.37 6.73 5.81
C SER A 42 -10.28 5.66 5.74
N ILE A 43 -9.19 5.90 6.48
CA ILE A 43 -8.10 4.95 6.68
C ILE A 43 -7.69 5.05 8.14
N ALA A 44 -7.68 3.91 8.84
CA ALA A 44 -7.13 3.74 10.17
C ALA A 44 -6.10 2.61 10.17
N LEU A 45 -4.93 2.87 10.72
CA LEU A 45 -3.85 1.89 10.87
C LEU A 45 -3.66 1.62 12.36
N SER A 46 -3.65 0.35 12.76
CA SER A 46 -3.42 -0.03 14.16
C SER A 46 -2.36 -1.13 14.29
N GLU A 47 -1.84 -1.27 15.51
CA GLU A 47 -0.86 -2.31 15.86
C GLU A 47 0.40 -2.34 14.97
N PRO A 48 1.03 -1.18 14.70
CA PRO A 48 2.21 -1.15 13.85
C PRO A 48 3.37 -1.90 14.51
N LYS A 49 4.00 -2.79 13.76
CA LYS A 49 5.28 -3.43 14.10
C LYS A 49 6.26 -3.16 12.98
N VAL A 50 7.40 -2.58 13.32
CA VAL A 50 8.45 -2.21 12.37
C VAL A 50 9.74 -2.92 12.77
N ALA A 51 10.41 -3.53 11.80
CA ALA A 51 11.74 -4.09 11.96
C ALA A 51 12.62 -3.67 10.78
N VAL A 52 13.79 -3.11 11.06
CA VAL A 52 14.79 -2.78 10.03
C VAL A 52 15.76 -3.96 9.89
N ALA A 53 15.97 -4.41 8.66
CA ALA A 53 16.84 -5.53 8.30
C ALA A 53 17.74 -5.13 7.13
N GLY A 54 18.95 -4.66 7.45
CA GLY A 54 19.87 -4.09 6.46
C GLY A 54 19.25 -2.86 5.79
N ASN A 55 19.19 -2.88 4.45
CA ASN A 55 18.57 -1.80 3.67
C ASN A 55 17.06 -1.95 3.51
N ASN A 56 16.43 -2.92 4.19
CA ASN A 56 14.99 -3.12 4.13
C ASN A 56 14.34 -2.82 5.47
N ALA A 57 13.06 -2.45 5.46
CA ALA A 57 12.22 -2.38 6.64
C ALA A 57 10.95 -3.18 6.40
N ILE A 58 10.63 -4.07 7.34
CA ILE A 58 9.41 -4.87 7.35
C ILE A 58 8.43 -4.15 8.26
N VAL A 59 7.28 -3.77 7.71
CA VAL A 59 6.20 -3.09 8.45
C VAL A 59 4.98 -3.99 8.44
N ARG A 60 4.44 -4.29 9.61
CA ARG A 60 3.16 -4.98 9.77
C ARG A 60 2.18 -4.08 10.49
N HIS A 61 0.92 -4.11 10.10
CA HIS A 61 -0.16 -3.39 10.78
C HIS A 61 -1.51 -4.00 10.40
N VAL A 62 -2.55 -3.60 11.12
CA VAL A 62 -3.93 -3.77 10.71
C VAL A 62 -4.36 -2.53 9.96
N PHE A 63 -4.92 -2.71 8.76
CA PHE A 63 -5.55 -1.67 7.96
C PHE A 63 -7.07 -1.81 8.09
N SER A 64 -7.72 -0.73 8.49
CA SER A 64 -9.18 -0.57 8.44
C SER A 64 -9.50 0.61 7.53
N GLY A 65 -10.39 0.45 6.56
CA GLY A 65 -10.75 1.56 5.68
C GLY A 65 -12.09 1.41 5.02
N GLU A 66 -12.71 2.55 4.75
CA GLU A 66 -13.92 2.66 3.94
C GLU A 66 -13.56 3.21 2.58
N THR A 67 -14.11 2.59 1.55
CA THR A 67 -13.84 2.87 0.16
C THR A 67 -15.13 2.99 -0.63
N GLU A 68 -15.07 3.72 -1.73
CA GLU A 68 -16.12 3.77 -2.74
C GLU A 68 -15.49 3.50 -4.10
N SER A 69 -16.04 2.54 -4.84
CA SER A 69 -15.65 2.24 -6.22
C SER A 69 -16.90 2.18 -7.08
N GLU A 70 -16.91 2.94 -8.18
CA GLU A 70 -18.08 3.05 -9.07
C GLU A 70 -19.39 3.42 -8.33
N GLY A 71 -19.28 4.30 -7.33
CA GLY A 71 -20.41 4.72 -6.48
C GLY A 71 -20.85 3.67 -5.44
N LYS A 72 -20.21 2.50 -5.38
CA LYS A 72 -20.53 1.44 -4.43
C LYS A 72 -19.63 1.52 -3.20
N PRO A 73 -20.18 1.74 -2.00
CA PRO A 73 -19.40 1.73 -0.76
C PRO A 73 -18.96 0.30 -0.40
N SER A 74 -17.78 0.20 0.22
CA SER A 74 -17.21 -1.03 0.74
C SER A 74 -16.31 -0.71 1.93
N SER A 75 -16.13 -1.65 2.85
CA SER A 75 -15.20 -1.54 3.96
C SER A 75 -14.30 -2.77 4.04
N ALA A 76 -13.09 -2.58 4.54
CA ALA A 76 -12.12 -3.65 4.73
C ALA A 76 -11.42 -3.51 6.08
N ARG A 77 -11.24 -4.63 6.77
CA ARG A 77 -10.33 -4.79 7.90
C ARG A 77 -9.39 -5.96 7.60
N VAL A 78 -8.12 -5.68 7.34
CA VAL A 78 -7.14 -6.65 6.85
C VAL A 78 -5.80 -6.50 7.56
N GLY A 79 -5.07 -7.60 7.69
CA GLY A 79 -3.66 -7.55 8.04
C GLY A 79 -2.84 -7.13 6.84
N VAL A 80 -1.77 -6.37 7.06
CA VAL A 80 -0.87 -5.91 6.01
C VAL A 80 0.58 -6.21 6.40
N LEU A 81 1.35 -6.73 5.44
CA LEU A 81 2.81 -6.74 5.46
C LEU A 81 3.29 -5.82 4.35
N GLN A 82 4.22 -4.93 4.67
CA GLN A 82 4.95 -4.11 3.72
C GLN A 82 6.46 -4.38 3.86
N VAL A 83 7.15 -4.33 2.73
CA VAL A 83 8.60 -4.24 2.66
C VAL A 83 8.93 -2.90 2.05
N TRP A 84 9.71 -2.12 2.78
CA TRP A 84 10.29 -0.87 2.33
C TRP A 84 11.78 -1.08 2.07
N GLN A 85 12.32 -0.45 1.05
CA GLN A 85 13.75 -0.51 0.73
C GLN A 85 14.34 0.90 0.72
N LYS A 86 15.44 1.07 1.46
CA LYS A 86 16.23 2.29 1.47
C LYS A 86 17.04 2.36 0.18
N GLN A 87 16.81 3.42 -0.59
CA GLN A 87 17.49 3.70 -1.84
C GLN A 87 18.87 4.31 -1.57
N GLN A 88 19.71 4.40 -2.61
CA GLN A 88 21.06 4.96 -2.50
C GLN A 88 21.09 6.40 -1.99
N ASP A 89 20.06 7.19 -2.33
CA ASP A 89 19.87 8.57 -1.85
C ASP A 89 19.32 8.65 -0.40
N GLY A 90 19.17 7.50 0.26
CA GLY A 90 18.71 7.39 1.65
C GLY A 90 17.19 7.40 1.83
N ARG A 91 16.41 7.61 0.77
CA ARG A 91 14.94 7.61 0.86
C ARG A 91 14.38 6.18 0.92
N TRP A 92 13.30 6.00 1.66
CA TRP A 92 12.58 4.73 1.70
C TRP A 92 11.52 4.70 0.61
N LYS A 93 11.51 3.62 -0.17
CA LYS A 93 10.46 3.35 -1.15
C LYS A 93 9.76 2.03 -0.84
N LEU A 94 8.44 1.99 -1.02
CA LEU A 94 7.66 0.77 -0.88
C LEU A 94 8.06 -0.21 -2.00
N LEU A 95 8.63 -1.35 -1.61
CA LEU A 95 9.06 -2.40 -2.52
C LEU A 95 7.99 -3.48 -2.68
N ALA A 96 7.33 -3.85 -1.58
CA ALA A 96 6.26 -4.84 -1.61
C ALA A 96 5.19 -4.53 -0.57
N ARG A 97 3.96 -4.94 -0.87
CA ARG A 97 2.84 -4.97 0.08
C ARG A 97 2.01 -6.21 -0.18
N GLN A 98 1.61 -6.91 0.87
CA GLN A 98 0.59 -7.95 0.82
C GLN A 98 -0.45 -7.69 1.91
N ALA A 99 -1.73 -7.66 1.53
CA ALA A 99 -2.83 -7.71 2.47
C ALA A 99 -3.35 -9.15 2.64
N PHE A 100 -3.86 -9.50 3.82
CA PHE A 100 -4.45 -10.79 4.12
C PHE A 100 -5.66 -10.63 5.04
N LYS A 101 -6.59 -11.59 5.02
CA LYS A 101 -7.73 -11.62 5.94
C LYS A 101 -7.22 -11.88 7.35
N LEU A 102 -7.69 -11.10 8.32
CA LEU A 102 -7.45 -11.37 9.75
C LEU A 102 -8.27 -12.57 10.22
#